data_AF-A0A420DYG0-F1
#
_entry.id   AF-A0A420DYG0-F1
#
_cell.length_a   1.000
_cell.length_b   1.000
_cell.length_c   1.000
_cell.angle_alpha   90.00
_cell.angle_beta   90.00
_cell.angle_gamma   90.00
#
_symmetry.space_group_name_H-M   'P 1'
#
loop_
_entity.id
_entity.type
_entity.pdbx_description
1 polymer ?
#
loop_
_entity_poly.entity_id
_entity_poly.type
_entity_poly.pdbx_seq_one_letter_code
_entity_poly.pdbx_strand_id
1 'polypeptide(L)'
;MKKILLGAALTFLSITSTSAQKYQFSTVKDIEDTEVKSQGRTGTCWSFSTTSFLESEIIRLTGKNIDLSEMYTVRNTYSDKANNYLYRQGKAQFSEGGLAHDVINSVEKYGLVPEQVFTGLDLGQDRHNHAEMIAVLKSMLDAYIKNPAGELSPKWKQSVESVLDVYLGKNKEEFTFEGKKYTPKSFAEYVKIDPSNYVTISSFEHAKKYDQFILNIPDNFSNGAFYNISLDELVAVTEEAIKKGYTVELDCDVSEKTFSSKSGVAVIPASSTENKKALTEIVEEKTITPSLRQTEFENFNTTDDHLMHIVGLVKDQKGNTYFKVKNSWGKNQGNQGYVYMSVPYFKLKTISVLLHKDGISPKLKNKLHIN
;
A
#
# COMPACT_ATOMS: atom_id res chain seq x y z
N MET A 1 62.89 -28.32 50.34
CA MET A 1 61.96 -27.16 50.22
C MET A 1 61.46 -27.11 48.78
N LYS A 2 60.24 -27.61 48.52
CA LYS A 2 59.63 -27.61 47.18
C LYS A 2 58.92 -26.27 46.96
N LYS A 3 59.32 -25.51 45.94
CA LYS A 3 58.62 -24.29 45.50
C LYS A 3 57.54 -24.69 44.50
N ILE A 4 56.28 -24.49 44.87
CA ILE A 4 55.12 -24.62 43.99
C ILE A 4 54.89 -23.25 43.36
N LEU A 5 55.06 -23.14 42.04
CA LEU A 5 54.68 -21.98 41.24
C LEU A 5 53.20 -22.15 40.84
N LEU A 6 52.32 -21.37 41.47
CA LEU A 6 50.93 -21.21 41.03
C LEU A 6 50.92 -20.28 39.81
N GLY A 7 50.67 -20.83 38.62
CA GLY A 7 50.33 -20.04 37.44
C GLY A 7 48.87 -19.64 37.48
N ALA A 8 48.58 -18.35 37.62
CA ALA A 8 47.23 -17.82 37.49
C ALA A 8 46.87 -17.71 36.00
N ALA A 9 45.96 -18.56 35.53
CA ALA A 9 45.35 -18.42 34.23
C ALA A 9 44.29 -17.32 34.29
N LEU A 10 44.59 -16.13 33.74
CA LEU A 10 43.57 -15.12 33.47
C LEU A 10 42.78 -15.54 32.21
N THR A 11 41.59 -16.09 32.41
CA THR A 11 40.57 -16.17 31.38
C THR A 11 40.02 -14.77 31.10
N PHE A 12 40.42 -14.18 29.97
CA PHE A 12 39.74 -13.01 29.41
C PHE A 12 38.34 -13.43 28.95
N LEU A 13 37.31 -13.14 29.77
CA LEU A 13 35.93 -13.10 29.27
C LEU A 13 35.81 -11.85 28.39
N SER A 14 35.85 -12.03 27.08
CA SER A 14 35.43 -11.00 26.14
C SER A 14 33.91 -10.83 26.26
N ILE A 15 33.49 -9.89 27.10
CA ILE A 15 32.11 -9.38 27.09
C ILE A 15 31.98 -8.59 25.79
N THR A 16 31.41 -9.21 24.75
CA THR A 16 30.93 -8.47 23.59
C THR A 16 29.73 -7.67 24.03
N SER A 17 29.96 -6.44 24.51
CA SER A 17 28.92 -5.45 24.63
C SER A 17 28.43 -5.15 23.21
N THR A 18 27.27 -5.68 22.86
CA THR A 18 26.52 -5.26 21.67
C THR A 18 26.08 -3.83 21.91
N SER A 19 26.96 -2.88 21.61
CA SER A 19 26.66 -1.46 21.59
C SER A 19 25.41 -1.25 20.73
N ALA A 20 24.38 -0.70 21.35
CA ALA A 20 23.35 0.09 20.70
C ALA A 20 23.95 0.87 19.50
N GLN A 21 23.47 0.61 18.29
CA GLN A 21 23.99 1.26 17.09
C GLN A 21 22.84 1.93 16.35
N LYS A 22 22.91 3.26 16.24
CA LYS A 22 21.96 4.05 15.47
C LYS A 22 21.94 3.59 14.02
N TYR A 23 20.79 3.69 13.36
CA TYR A 23 20.67 3.32 11.96
C TYR A 23 21.54 4.20 11.06
N GLN A 24 22.29 3.55 10.17
CA GLN A 24 22.91 4.16 9.01
C GLN A 24 22.57 3.31 7.80
N PHE A 25 21.85 3.91 6.85
CA PHE A 25 21.38 3.18 5.67
C PHE A 25 22.24 3.49 4.46
N SER A 26 22.54 2.43 3.71
CA SER A 26 23.20 2.48 2.42
C SER A 26 22.22 2.03 1.34
N THR A 27 22.12 2.81 0.26
CA THR A 27 21.25 2.48 -0.87
C THR A 27 21.77 1.27 -1.62
N VAL A 28 20.91 0.26 -1.80
CA VAL A 28 21.15 -0.87 -2.71
C VAL A 28 20.56 -0.56 -4.08
N LYS A 29 19.32 -0.08 -4.08
CA LYS A 29 18.60 0.33 -5.29
C LYS A 29 17.63 1.45 -4.92
N ASP A 30 17.61 2.50 -5.73
CA ASP A 30 16.62 3.58 -5.65
C ASP A 30 16.04 3.73 -7.05
N ILE A 31 14.73 3.62 -7.17
CA ILE A 31 14.01 3.78 -8.44
C ILE A 31 13.38 5.16 -8.41
N GLU A 32 13.47 5.87 -9.53
CA GLU A 32 12.86 7.18 -9.67
C GLU A 32 11.34 7.12 -9.43
N ASP A 33 10.87 8.02 -8.57
CA ASP A 33 9.46 8.20 -8.23
C ASP A 33 9.11 9.69 -8.12
N THR A 34 7.82 9.99 -8.12
CA THR A 34 7.29 11.36 -8.02
C THR A 34 7.44 11.93 -6.60
N GLU A 35 7.02 13.17 -6.38
CA GLU A 35 7.10 13.78 -5.05
C GLU A 35 6.22 13.05 -4.00
N VAL A 36 6.60 13.18 -2.73
CA VAL A 36 5.78 12.68 -1.61
C VAL A 36 4.55 13.55 -1.42
N LYS A 37 3.37 12.94 -1.52
CA LYS A 37 2.06 13.57 -1.37
C LYS A 37 1.49 13.45 0.05
N SER A 38 0.38 14.12 0.31
CA SER A 38 -0.35 14.09 1.58
C SER A 38 -1.84 13.84 1.34
N GLN A 39 -2.36 12.69 1.81
CA GLN A 39 -3.79 12.34 1.70
C GLN A 39 -4.72 13.21 2.57
N GLY A 40 -4.16 14.08 3.40
CA GLY A 40 -4.93 14.96 4.28
C GLY A 40 -5.67 14.16 5.36
N ARG A 41 -6.90 14.56 5.66
CA ARG A 41 -7.76 13.90 6.66
C ARG A 41 -8.73 12.95 5.96
N THR A 42 -8.17 11.94 5.31
CA THR A 42 -8.95 10.94 4.57
C THR A 42 -8.37 9.54 4.74
N GLY A 43 -9.20 8.52 4.54
CA GLY A 43 -8.79 7.11 4.45
C GLY A 43 -8.44 6.66 3.03
N THR A 44 -7.77 7.49 2.24
CA THR A 44 -7.53 7.25 0.80
C THR A 44 -6.10 6.81 0.46
N CYS A 45 -5.34 6.29 1.42
CA CYS A 45 -3.97 5.81 1.21
C CYS A 45 -3.85 4.81 0.04
N TRP A 46 -4.86 3.98 -0.16
CA TRP A 46 -4.98 3.05 -1.30
C TRP A 46 -4.94 3.74 -2.66
N SER A 47 -5.56 4.92 -2.78
CA SER A 47 -5.50 5.72 -4.01
C SER A 47 -4.15 6.41 -4.15
N PHE A 48 -3.62 7.04 -3.10
CA PHE A 48 -2.33 7.74 -3.14
C PHE A 48 -1.15 6.80 -3.41
N SER A 49 -1.09 5.64 -2.75
CA SER A 49 -0.05 4.64 -2.95
C SER A 49 -0.08 4.06 -4.36
N THR A 50 -1.25 3.61 -4.82
CA THR A 50 -1.38 3.00 -6.14
C THR A 50 -1.22 4.03 -7.26
N THR A 51 -1.67 5.27 -7.05
CA THR A 51 -1.41 6.37 -8.00
C THR A 51 0.09 6.66 -8.07
N SER A 52 0.81 6.74 -6.93
CA SER A 52 2.27 6.89 -6.95
C SER A 52 2.98 5.71 -7.63
N PHE A 53 2.44 4.49 -7.50
CA PHE A 53 2.92 3.32 -8.23
C PHE A 53 2.71 3.47 -9.74
N LEU A 54 1.51 3.85 -10.18
CA LEU A 54 1.20 4.08 -11.59
C LEU A 54 2.03 5.23 -12.18
N GLU A 55 2.29 6.29 -11.43
CA GLU A 55 3.19 7.37 -11.87
C GLU A 55 4.61 6.86 -12.12
N SER A 56 5.11 5.95 -11.28
CA SER A 56 6.42 5.32 -11.48
C SER A 56 6.42 4.38 -12.70
N GLU A 57 5.30 3.70 -12.96
CA GLU A 57 5.10 2.94 -14.18
C GLU A 57 5.06 3.84 -15.42
N ILE A 58 4.44 5.02 -15.36
CA ILE A 58 4.45 6.00 -16.45
C ILE A 58 5.88 6.46 -16.74
N ILE A 59 6.67 6.77 -15.70
CA ILE A 59 8.10 7.10 -15.85
C ILE A 59 8.82 5.95 -16.56
N ARG A 60 8.63 4.70 -16.11
CA ARG A 60 9.27 3.51 -16.72
C ARG A 60 8.86 3.29 -18.18
N LEU A 61 7.59 3.50 -18.53
CA LEU A 61 7.01 3.17 -19.83
C LEU A 61 7.16 4.29 -20.87
N THR A 62 7.26 5.53 -20.42
CA THR A 62 7.19 6.72 -21.28
C THR A 62 8.33 7.71 -21.05
N GLY A 63 9.05 7.63 -19.93
CA GLY A 63 10.05 8.61 -19.50
C GLY A 63 9.44 9.94 -19.03
N LYS A 64 8.11 10.01 -18.87
CA LYS A 64 7.41 11.23 -18.44
C LYS A 64 7.12 11.21 -16.94
N ASN A 65 7.33 12.34 -16.31
CA ASN A 65 6.88 12.61 -14.95
C ASN A 65 5.52 13.32 -15.03
N ILE A 66 4.44 12.60 -14.68
CA ILE A 66 3.06 13.09 -14.77
C ILE A 66 2.43 12.92 -13.39
N ASP A 67 1.85 14.01 -12.90
CA ASP A 67 1.07 14.04 -11.67
C ASP A 67 -0.37 13.59 -11.95
N LEU A 68 -0.75 12.43 -11.46
CA LEU A 68 -2.08 11.83 -11.64
C LEU A 68 -3.02 12.21 -10.50
N SER A 69 -4.31 12.30 -10.81
CA SER A 69 -5.35 12.59 -9.82
C SER A 69 -5.73 11.34 -9.03
N GLU A 70 -5.37 11.32 -7.75
CA GLU A 70 -5.90 10.33 -6.79
C GLU A 70 -7.41 10.47 -6.63
N MET A 71 -7.91 11.71 -6.62
CA MET A 71 -9.32 11.97 -6.32
C MET A 71 -10.25 11.53 -7.45
N TYR A 72 -9.77 11.48 -8.69
CA TYR A 72 -10.55 10.92 -9.79
C TYR A 72 -10.84 9.44 -9.57
N THR A 73 -9.86 8.66 -9.11
CA THR A 73 -10.05 7.23 -8.82
C THR A 73 -10.87 7.03 -7.53
N VAL A 74 -10.69 7.88 -6.51
CA VAL A 74 -11.51 7.89 -5.28
C VAL A 74 -12.98 8.14 -5.60
N ARG A 75 -13.30 9.19 -6.36
CA ARG A 75 -14.67 9.55 -6.74
C ARG A 75 -15.39 8.39 -7.40
N ASN A 76 -14.76 7.78 -8.41
CA ASN A 76 -15.33 6.68 -9.16
C ASN A 76 -15.46 5.39 -8.33
N THR A 77 -14.48 5.11 -7.47
CA THR A 77 -14.53 3.95 -6.56
C THR A 77 -15.63 4.12 -5.51
N TYR A 78 -15.88 5.33 -5.01
CA TYR A 78 -16.98 5.59 -4.07
C TYR A 78 -18.35 5.39 -4.71
N SER A 79 -18.51 5.70 -6.00
CA SER A 79 -19.71 5.34 -6.77
C SER A 79 -19.90 3.82 -6.84
N ASP A 80 -18.85 3.07 -7.17
CA ASP A 80 -18.88 1.60 -7.22
C ASP A 80 -19.19 0.99 -5.85
N LYS A 81 -18.60 1.53 -4.77
CA LYS A 81 -18.88 1.13 -3.38
C LYS A 81 -20.32 1.40 -2.99
N ALA A 82 -20.90 2.52 -3.40
CA ALA A 82 -22.29 2.84 -3.10
C ALA A 82 -23.25 1.80 -3.70
N ASN A 83 -22.99 1.39 -4.96
CA ASN A 83 -23.70 0.29 -5.60
C ASN A 83 -23.49 -1.03 -4.84
N ASN A 84 -22.25 -1.38 -4.51
CA ASN A 84 -21.93 -2.61 -3.79
C ASN A 84 -22.62 -2.70 -2.42
N TYR A 85 -22.55 -1.63 -1.63
CA TYR A 85 -23.18 -1.51 -0.33
C TYR A 85 -24.71 -1.66 -0.40
N LEU A 86 -25.34 -0.96 -1.35
CA LEU A 86 -26.78 -1.03 -1.56
C LEU A 86 -27.22 -2.43 -2.00
N TYR A 87 -26.56 -3.01 -3.01
CA TYR A 87 -26.91 -4.33 -3.54
C TYR A 87 -26.60 -5.48 -2.57
N ARG A 88 -25.77 -5.24 -1.56
CA ARG A 88 -25.55 -6.15 -0.43
C ARG A 88 -26.35 -5.77 0.81
N GLN A 89 -27.41 -4.97 0.65
CA GLN A 89 -28.35 -4.59 1.71
C GLN A 89 -27.65 -4.05 2.98
N GLY A 90 -26.59 -3.27 2.77
CA GLY A 90 -25.80 -2.67 3.84
C GLY A 90 -24.90 -3.64 4.60
N LYS A 91 -24.63 -4.81 4.04
CA LYS A 91 -23.76 -5.85 4.63
C LYS A 91 -22.32 -5.85 4.09
N ALA A 92 -22.01 -4.98 3.13
CA ALA A 92 -20.64 -4.65 2.77
C ALA A 92 -20.12 -3.45 3.56
N GLN A 93 -18.81 -3.25 3.52
CA GLN A 93 -18.19 -2.03 4.04
C GLN A 93 -18.50 -0.84 3.11
N PHE A 94 -18.92 0.28 3.69
CA PHE A 94 -18.94 1.58 3.01
C PHE A 94 -18.18 2.57 3.89
N SER A 95 -16.90 2.72 3.57
CA SER A 95 -15.91 3.55 4.24
C SER A 95 -15.01 4.22 3.21
N GLU A 96 -14.05 5.01 3.66
CA GLU A 96 -13.03 5.63 2.80
C GLU A 96 -12.01 4.63 2.26
N GLY A 97 -11.68 3.60 3.05
CA GLY A 97 -10.64 2.60 2.79
C GLY A 97 -10.95 1.71 1.59
N GLY A 98 -9.92 1.19 0.94
CA GLY A 98 -9.98 0.42 -0.31
C GLY A 98 -8.62 -0.22 -0.56
N LEU A 99 -8.46 -0.92 -1.68
CA LEU A 99 -7.25 -1.66 -2.00
C LEU A 99 -6.68 -1.26 -3.36
N ALA A 100 -5.44 -1.65 -3.64
CA ALA A 100 -4.77 -1.25 -4.87
C ALA A 100 -5.49 -1.68 -6.15
N HIS A 101 -6.11 -2.87 -6.13
CA HIS A 101 -6.91 -3.33 -7.26
C HIS A 101 -8.15 -2.46 -7.51
N ASP A 102 -8.64 -1.69 -6.54
CA ASP A 102 -9.76 -0.76 -6.77
C ASP A 102 -9.34 0.42 -7.65
N VAL A 103 -8.09 0.89 -7.51
CA VAL A 103 -7.52 1.87 -8.45
C VAL A 103 -7.39 1.25 -9.84
N ILE A 104 -6.85 0.03 -9.95
CA ILE A 104 -6.73 -0.66 -11.24
C ILE A 104 -8.10 -0.86 -11.92
N ASN A 105 -9.10 -1.30 -11.15
CA ASN A 105 -10.50 -1.41 -11.60
C ASN A 105 -11.06 -0.05 -12.05
N SER A 106 -10.74 1.02 -11.31
CA SER A 106 -11.14 2.38 -11.67
C SER A 106 -10.49 2.82 -12.99
N VAL A 107 -9.20 2.53 -13.21
CA VAL A 107 -8.51 2.87 -14.47
C VAL A 107 -9.13 2.11 -15.64
N GLU A 108 -9.44 0.82 -15.48
CA GLU A 108 -10.09 0.02 -16.52
C GLU A 108 -11.46 0.57 -16.92
N LYS A 109 -12.30 0.87 -15.92
CA LYS A 109 -13.67 1.35 -16.14
C LYS A 109 -13.73 2.80 -16.60
N TYR A 110 -12.94 3.65 -15.96
CA TYR A 110 -13.09 5.11 -16.00
C TYR A 110 -11.87 5.86 -16.54
N GLY A 111 -10.71 5.22 -16.70
CA GLY A 111 -9.49 5.85 -17.21
C GLY A 111 -8.71 6.64 -16.16
N LEU A 112 -7.80 7.49 -16.64
CA LEU A 112 -6.92 8.34 -15.82
C LEU A 112 -7.07 9.81 -16.20
N VAL A 113 -6.86 10.69 -15.23
CA VAL A 113 -6.75 12.13 -15.47
C VAL A 113 -5.55 12.69 -14.70
N PRO A 114 -4.86 13.72 -15.23
CA PRO A 114 -3.87 14.48 -14.48
C PRO A 114 -4.48 15.24 -13.30
N GLU A 115 -3.71 15.47 -12.24
CA GLU A 115 -4.14 16.23 -11.06
C GLU A 115 -4.63 17.64 -11.43
N GLN A 116 -3.94 18.33 -12.34
CA GLN A 116 -4.35 19.65 -12.83
C GLN A 116 -5.74 19.70 -13.51
N VAL A 117 -6.28 18.54 -13.91
CA VAL A 117 -7.60 18.42 -14.54
C VAL A 117 -8.70 18.15 -13.50
N PHE A 118 -8.38 17.38 -12.47
CA PHE A 118 -9.30 17.00 -11.41
C PHE A 118 -8.53 16.92 -10.08
N THR A 119 -8.65 17.95 -9.25
CA THR A 119 -7.96 17.94 -7.94
C THR A 119 -8.78 17.27 -6.84
N GLY A 120 -10.11 17.25 -6.98
CA GLY A 120 -11.00 16.85 -5.89
C GLY A 120 -11.06 17.82 -4.72
N LEU A 121 -10.51 19.04 -4.88
CA LEU A 121 -10.52 20.10 -3.87
C LEU A 121 -11.43 21.24 -4.30
N ASP A 122 -12.13 21.81 -3.31
CA ASP A 122 -12.84 23.08 -3.47
C ASP A 122 -11.88 24.27 -3.60
N LEU A 123 -12.39 25.36 -4.20
CA LEU A 123 -11.64 26.62 -4.33
C LEU A 123 -11.14 27.12 -2.96
N GLY A 124 -9.82 27.29 -2.84
CA GLY A 124 -9.17 27.79 -1.63
C GLY A 124 -8.85 26.72 -0.58
N GLN A 125 -9.16 25.44 -0.83
CA GLN A 125 -8.70 24.32 -0.01
C GLN A 125 -7.37 23.78 -0.54
N ASP A 126 -6.50 23.37 0.38
CA ASP A 126 -5.20 22.76 0.10
C ASP A 126 -5.06 21.34 0.71
N ARG A 127 -6.14 20.83 1.33
CA ARG A 127 -6.17 19.54 2.03
C ARG A 127 -7.50 18.85 1.88
N HIS A 128 -7.47 17.55 1.60
CA HIS A 128 -8.67 16.72 1.57
C HIS A 128 -9.22 16.43 2.97
N ASN A 129 -10.54 16.39 3.07
CA ASN A 129 -11.28 15.93 4.25
C ASN A 129 -12.64 15.38 3.81
N HIS A 130 -12.82 14.07 3.86
CA HIS A 130 -14.04 13.41 3.37
C HIS A 130 -15.01 13.02 4.48
N ALA A 131 -14.71 13.38 5.74
CA ALA A 131 -15.50 12.94 6.90
C ALA A 131 -17.00 13.27 6.73
N GLU A 132 -17.32 14.49 6.29
CA GLU A 132 -18.70 14.91 6.06
C GLU A 132 -19.33 14.17 4.87
N MET A 133 -18.65 14.15 3.72
CA MET A 133 -19.13 13.48 2.51
C MET A 133 -19.51 12.02 2.77
N ILE A 134 -18.64 11.27 3.45
CA ILE A 134 -18.87 9.85 3.75
C ILE A 134 -20.05 9.67 4.71
N ALA A 135 -20.18 10.51 5.74
CA ALA A 135 -21.32 10.48 6.65
C ALA A 135 -22.65 10.74 5.91
N VAL A 136 -22.65 11.72 4.99
CA VAL A 136 -23.81 12.04 4.14
C VAL A 136 -24.16 10.86 3.24
N LEU A 137 -23.20 10.35 2.47
CA LEU A 137 -23.39 9.23 1.56
C LEU A 137 -23.89 7.98 2.29
N LYS A 138 -23.28 7.63 3.42
CA LYS A 138 -23.67 6.48 4.24
C LYS A 138 -25.11 6.62 4.73
N SER A 139 -25.49 7.80 5.21
CA SER A 139 -26.86 8.08 5.69
C SER A 139 -27.89 7.96 4.57
N MET A 140 -27.56 8.45 3.36
CA MET A 140 -28.42 8.31 2.19
C MET A 140 -28.62 6.85 1.81
N LEU A 141 -27.54 6.06 1.75
CA LEU A 141 -27.59 4.65 1.40
C LEU A 141 -28.39 3.84 2.43
N ASP A 142 -28.19 4.09 3.72
CA ASP A 142 -28.96 3.43 4.79
C ASP A 142 -30.46 3.77 4.70
N ALA A 143 -30.80 5.02 4.37
CA ALA A 143 -32.18 5.42 4.14
C ALA A 143 -32.81 4.70 2.94
N TYR A 144 -32.05 4.52 1.85
CA TYR A 144 -32.50 3.75 0.67
C TYR A 144 -32.66 2.25 0.95
N ILE A 145 -31.82 1.66 1.80
CA ILE A 145 -31.93 0.25 2.19
C ILE A 145 -33.12 0.04 3.13
N LYS A 146 -33.29 0.91 4.13
CA LYS A 146 -34.41 0.82 5.08
C LYS A 146 -35.76 1.08 4.42
N ASN A 147 -35.78 1.95 3.41
CA ASN A 147 -36.91 2.46 2.65
C ASN A 147 -38.28 1.86 3.05
N PRO A 148 -39.07 2.55 3.88
CA PRO A 148 -40.34 2.02 4.40
C PRO A 148 -41.40 1.80 3.31
N ALA A 149 -41.23 2.40 2.13
CA ALA A 149 -42.13 2.18 0.99
C ALA A 149 -41.89 0.83 0.30
N GLY A 150 -40.78 0.14 0.58
CA GLY A 150 -40.45 -1.18 0.00
C GLY A 150 -40.00 -1.14 -1.47
N GLU A 151 -40.06 0.02 -2.13
CA GLU A 151 -39.66 0.19 -3.53
C GLU A 151 -38.56 1.25 -3.67
N LEU A 152 -37.36 0.81 -4.05
CA LEU A 152 -36.21 1.70 -4.25
C LEU A 152 -36.43 2.58 -5.49
N SER A 153 -36.49 3.90 -5.29
CA SER A 153 -36.60 4.86 -6.39
C SER A 153 -35.38 4.79 -7.31
N PRO A 154 -35.53 4.76 -8.65
CA PRO A 154 -34.40 4.78 -9.58
C PRO A 154 -33.54 6.06 -9.49
N LYS A 155 -34.03 7.11 -8.81
CA LYS A 155 -33.32 8.36 -8.59
C LYS A 155 -32.15 8.24 -7.60
N TRP A 156 -32.08 7.17 -6.82
CA TRP A 156 -31.06 6.99 -5.78
C TRP A 156 -29.63 7.17 -6.33
N LYS A 157 -29.35 6.65 -7.54
CA LYS A 157 -28.05 6.76 -8.20
C LYS A 157 -27.68 8.22 -8.49
N GLN A 158 -28.60 8.95 -9.10
CA GLN A 158 -28.40 10.36 -9.42
C GLN A 158 -28.16 11.18 -8.15
N SER A 159 -28.87 10.89 -7.06
CA SER A 159 -28.67 11.58 -5.78
C SER A 159 -27.27 11.32 -5.20
N VAL A 160 -26.81 10.06 -5.22
CA VAL A 160 -25.45 9.69 -4.77
C VAL A 160 -24.38 10.37 -5.62
N GLU A 161 -24.51 10.32 -6.96
CA GLU A 161 -23.58 11.01 -7.86
C GLU A 161 -23.57 12.52 -7.65
N SER A 162 -24.73 13.13 -7.38
CA SER A 162 -24.83 14.57 -7.12
C SER A 162 -24.06 14.97 -5.86
N VAL A 163 -24.07 14.13 -4.82
CA VAL A 163 -23.24 14.38 -3.63
C VAL A 163 -21.76 14.26 -3.96
N LEU A 164 -21.34 13.22 -4.68
CA LEU A 164 -19.94 13.09 -5.11
C LEU A 164 -19.49 14.29 -5.97
N ASP A 165 -20.34 14.77 -6.87
CA ASP A 165 -20.08 15.94 -7.70
C ASP A 165 -19.92 17.22 -6.88
N VAL A 166 -20.68 17.37 -5.79
CA VAL A 166 -20.60 18.55 -4.91
C VAL A 166 -19.32 18.54 -4.09
N TYR A 167 -18.90 17.40 -3.55
CA TYR A 167 -17.76 17.32 -2.64
C TYR A 167 -16.41 17.11 -3.34
N LEU A 168 -16.38 16.40 -4.48
CA LEU A 168 -15.14 16.06 -5.20
C LEU A 168 -15.09 16.68 -6.60
N GLY A 169 -16.21 17.21 -7.10
CA GLY A 169 -16.30 17.71 -8.46
C GLY A 169 -16.80 16.66 -9.46
N LYS A 170 -17.24 17.18 -10.60
CA LYS A 170 -17.83 16.37 -11.68
C LYS A 170 -16.80 15.54 -12.41
N ASN A 171 -17.19 14.32 -12.74
CA ASN A 171 -16.44 13.45 -13.64
C ASN A 171 -16.12 14.16 -14.97
N LYS A 172 -14.98 13.80 -15.56
CA LYS A 172 -14.49 14.38 -16.80
C LYS A 172 -14.80 13.45 -17.97
N GLU A 173 -15.51 13.97 -18.95
CA GLU A 173 -15.71 13.28 -20.24
C GLU A 173 -14.52 13.54 -21.18
N GLU A 174 -14.04 14.78 -21.17
CA GLU A 174 -12.92 15.24 -21.98
C GLU A 174 -12.11 16.34 -21.26
N PHE A 175 -10.84 16.46 -21.59
CA PHE A 175 -9.94 17.51 -21.11
C PHE A 175 -8.80 17.76 -22.09
N THR A 176 -8.06 18.85 -21.89
CA THR A 176 -6.86 19.15 -22.67
C THR A 176 -5.61 18.95 -21.81
N PHE A 177 -4.62 18.25 -22.33
CA PHE A 177 -3.31 18.06 -21.72
C PHE A 177 -2.23 18.24 -22.80
N GLU A 178 -1.20 19.05 -22.53
CA GLU A 178 -0.12 19.37 -23.50
C GLU A 178 -0.66 19.78 -24.89
N GLY A 179 -1.74 20.56 -24.93
CA GLY A 179 -2.35 21.06 -26.16
C GLY A 179 -3.16 20.03 -26.98
N LYS A 180 -3.34 18.80 -26.47
CA LYS A 180 -4.15 17.75 -27.10
C LYS A 180 -5.38 17.43 -26.25
N LYS A 181 -6.47 17.09 -26.92
CA LYS A 181 -7.72 16.66 -26.28
C LYS A 181 -7.69 15.18 -25.97
N TYR A 182 -8.09 14.80 -24.77
CA TYR A 182 -8.17 13.41 -24.32
C TYR A 182 -9.51 13.17 -23.62
N THR A 183 -10.03 11.94 -23.74
CA THR A 183 -10.89 11.34 -22.71
C THR A 183 -10.00 10.66 -21.66
N PRO A 184 -10.51 10.40 -20.44
CA PRO A 184 -9.74 9.66 -19.43
C PRO A 184 -9.17 8.32 -19.91
N LYS A 185 -9.91 7.57 -20.73
CA LYS A 185 -9.44 6.28 -21.30
C LYS A 185 -8.32 6.48 -22.31
N SER A 186 -8.49 7.42 -23.25
CA SER A 186 -7.42 7.72 -24.22
C SER A 186 -6.17 8.31 -23.55
N PHE A 187 -6.33 8.95 -22.39
CA PHE A 187 -5.19 9.42 -21.61
C PHE A 187 -4.44 8.26 -20.94
N ALA A 188 -5.14 7.26 -20.39
CA ALA A 188 -4.51 6.04 -19.88
C ALA A 188 -3.71 5.31 -20.97
N GLU A 189 -4.25 5.21 -22.18
CA GLU A 189 -3.54 4.68 -23.36
C GLU A 189 -2.31 5.52 -23.73
N TYR A 190 -2.43 6.84 -23.72
CA TYR A 190 -1.34 7.77 -24.00
C TYR A 190 -0.16 7.60 -23.03
N VAL A 191 -0.45 7.39 -21.74
CA VAL A 191 0.57 7.12 -20.72
C VAL A 191 0.97 5.64 -20.62
N LYS A 192 0.44 4.80 -21.53
CA LYS A 192 0.71 3.36 -21.67
C LYS A 192 0.34 2.50 -20.47
N ILE A 193 -0.59 2.94 -19.64
CA ILE A 193 -1.09 2.15 -18.51
C ILE A 193 -2.18 1.21 -19.03
N ASP A 194 -1.92 -0.09 -18.94
CA ASP A 194 -2.88 -1.14 -19.20
C ASP A 194 -3.15 -1.91 -17.89
N PRO A 195 -4.35 -1.77 -17.30
CA PRO A 195 -4.75 -2.45 -16.07
C PRO A 195 -4.47 -3.96 -16.05
N SER A 196 -4.54 -4.63 -17.20
CA SER A 196 -4.35 -6.08 -17.29
C SER A 196 -2.90 -6.53 -17.05
N ASN A 197 -1.93 -5.61 -17.03
CA ASN A 197 -0.52 -5.92 -16.78
C ASN A 197 -0.14 -5.96 -15.30
N TYR A 198 -1.08 -5.66 -14.40
CA TYR A 198 -0.84 -5.62 -12.97
C TYR A 198 -1.49 -6.80 -12.27
N VAL A 199 -0.79 -7.35 -11.28
CA VAL A 199 -1.30 -8.47 -10.49
C VAL A 199 -1.04 -8.23 -9.02
N THR A 200 -1.95 -8.67 -8.17
CA THR A 200 -1.80 -8.63 -6.72
C THR A 200 -1.35 -10.00 -6.20
N ILE A 201 -0.32 -10.02 -5.35
CA ILE A 201 0.27 -11.22 -4.78
C ILE A 201 0.18 -11.15 -3.25
N SER A 202 -0.10 -12.28 -2.61
CA SER A 202 -0.15 -12.42 -1.16
C SER A 202 0.45 -13.76 -0.70
N SER A 203 0.49 -13.98 0.61
CA SER A 203 0.95 -15.23 1.24
C SER A 203 0.15 -15.53 2.51
N PHE A 204 -0.78 -16.48 2.40
CA PHE A 204 -1.56 -17.04 3.52
C PHE A 204 -1.64 -18.56 3.46
N GLU A 205 -1.72 -19.21 4.61
CA GLU A 205 -1.70 -20.67 4.75
C GLU A 205 -3.11 -21.29 4.64
N HIS A 206 -4.17 -20.52 4.91
CA HIS A 206 -5.55 -20.97 4.77
C HIS A 206 -6.03 -21.04 3.30
N ALA A 207 -5.27 -20.48 2.37
CA ALA A 207 -5.55 -20.50 0.95
C ALA A 207 -4.54 -21.41 0.21
N LYS A 208 -4.98 -22.02 -0.90
CA LYS A 208 -4.13 -22.88 -1.72
C LYS A 208 -2.98 -22.07 -2.32
N LYS A 209 -1.75 -22.59 -2.24
CA LYS A 209 -0.57 -21.97 -2.88
C LYS A 209 -0.63 -22.12 -4.39
N TYR A 210 -0.10 -21.13 -5.08
CA TYR A 210 -0.03 -21.00 -6.54
C TYR A 210 -1.39 -20.99 -7.23
N ASP A 211 -2.40 -20.45 -6.53
CA ASP A 211 -3.76 -20.27 -7.03
C ASP A 211 -4.22 -18.85 -6.72
N GLN A 212 -5.30 -18.42 -7.38
CA GLN A 212 -5.98 -17.19 -7.03
C GLN A 212 -6.99 -17.44 -5.92
N PHE A 213 -7.14 -16.49 -5.01
CA PHE A 213 -8.18 -16.52 -3.99
C PHE A 213 -8.67 -15.11 -3.66
N ILE A 214 -9.87 -15.01 -3.10
CA ILE A 214 -10.39 -13.77 -2.54
C ILE A 214 -10.02 -13.75 -1.06
N LEU A 215 -9.21 -12.77 -0.66
CA LEU A 215 -8.94 -12.55 0.76
C LEU A 215 -10.14 -11.84 1.40
N ASN A 216 -10.70 -12.43 2.44
CA ASN A 216 -11.88 -11.91 3.15
C ASN A 216 -11.47 -10.84 4.16
N ILE A 217 -11.26 -9.63 3.68
CA ILE A 217 -10.94 -8.45 4.48
C ILE A 217 -11.94 -7.31 4.20
N PRO A 218 -12.23 -6.44 5.19
CA PRO A 218 -13.23 -5.38 5.06
C PRO A 218 -13.08 -4.49 3.81
N ASP A 219 -11.87 -4.06 3.45
CA ASP A 219 -11.67 -3.17 2.31
C ASP A 219 -11.73 -3.87 0.94
N ASN A 220 -11.73 -5.21 0.88
CA ASN A 220 -11.89 -5.96 -0.38
C ASN A 220 -13.36 -6.02 -0.86
N PHE A 221 -14.02 -4.87 -0.93
CA PHE A 221 -15.44 -4.76 -1.28
C PHE A 221 -15.72 -5.23 -2.73
N SER A 222 -14.73 -5.06 -3.62
CA SER A 222 -14.81 -5.42 -5.03
C SER A 222 -14.54 -6.90 -5.29
N ASN A 223 -14.12 -7.65 -4.26
CA ASN A 223 -13.67 -9.04 -4.34
C ASN A 223 -12.50 -9.22 -5.34
N GLY A 224 -11.49 -8.35 -5.27
CA GLY A 224 -10.24 -8.52 -6.00
C GLY A 224 -9.54 -9.82 -5.60
N ALA A 225 -8.96 -10.49 -6.61
CA ALA A 225 -8.26 -11.76 -6.43
C ALA A 225 -6.76 -11.54 -6.20
N PHE A 226 -6.18 -12.39 -5.34
CA PHE A 226 -4.78 -12.40 -4.99
C PHE A 226 -4.15 -13.71 -5.44
N TYR A 227 -2.99 -13.66 -6.08
CA TYR A 227 -2.17 -14.86 -6.27
C TYR A 227 -1.49 -15.22 -4.94
N ASN A 228 -1.67 -16.44 -4.47
CA ASN A 228 -1.10 -16.88 -3.20
C ASN A 228 0.24 -17.61 -3.41
N ILE A 229 1.30 -17.20 -2.72
CA ILE A 229 2.63 -17.83 -2.81
C ILE A 229 3.20 -18.12 -1.41
N SER A 230 4.38 -18.72 -1.34
CA SER A 230 5.08 -18.87 -0.05
C SER A 230 5.59 -17.53 0.46
N LEU A 231 5.77 -17.41 1.77
CA LEU A 231 6.23 -16.16 2.40
C LEU A 231 7.62 -15.74 1.91
N ASP A 232 8.52 -16.69 1.70
CA ASP A 232 9.85 -16.40 1.17
C ASP A 232 9.81 -15.97 -0.32
N GLU A 233 8.90 -16.56 -1.11
CA GLU A 233 8.68 -16.10 -2.50
C GLU A 233 8.08 -14.68 -2.54
N LEU A 234 7.25 -14.29 -1.57
CA LEU A 234 6.70 -12.93 -1.47
C LEU A 234 7.78 -11.88 -1.23
N VAL A 235 8.77 -12.20 -0.38
CA VAL A 235 9.95 -11.35 -0.21
C VAL A 235 10.80 -11.35 -1.48
N ALA A 236 11.08 -12.52 -2.05
CA ALA A 236 11.94 -12.66 -3.21
C ALA A 236 11.38 -11.93 -4.44
N VAL A 237 10.08 -12.06 -4.74
CA VAL A 237 9.46 -11.38 -5.90
C VAL A 237 9.50 -9.86 -5.76
N THR A 238 9.30 -9.35 -4.54
CA THR A 238 9.39 -7.91 -4.25
C THR A 238 10.82 -7.41 -4.43
N GLU A 239 11.82 -8.10 -3.87
CA GLU A 239 13.22 -7.73 -4.04
C GLU A 239 13.69 -7.83 -5.50
N GLU A 240 13.30 -8.89 -6.21
CA GLU A 240 13.63 -9.10 -7.62
C GLU A 240 13.02 -8.02 -8.52
N ALA A 241 11.77 -7.64 -8.28
CA ALA A 241 11.10 -6.55 -9.00
C ALA A 241 11.89 -5.24 -8.85
N ILE A 242 12.24 -4.87 -7.62
CA ILE A 242 13.03 -3.66 -7.34
C ILE A 242 14.41 -3.72 -8.02
N LYS A 243 15.12 -4.85 -7.92
CA LYS A 243 16.42 -5.04 -8.58
C LYS A 243 16.34 -4.91 -10.11
N LYS A 244 15.22 -5.32 -10.71
CA LYS A 244 14.92 -5.15 -12.15
C LYS A 244 14.46 -3.74 -12.53
N GLY A 245 14.22 -2.86 -11.58
CA GLY A 245 13.75 -1.48 -11.83
C GLY A 245 12.24 -1.31 -11.87
N TYR A 246 11.46 -2.27 -11.34
CA TYR A 246 10.03 -2.12 -11.10
C TYR A 246 9.79 -1.71 -9.65
N THR A 247 8.91 -0.75 -9.41
CA THR A 247 8.40 -0.46 -8.05
C THR A 247 7.25 -1.40 -7.70
N VAL A 248 6.81 -1.37 -6.44
CA VAL A 248 5.79 -2.29 -5.93
C VAL A 248 4.85 -1.54 -5.00
N GLU A 249 3.54 -1.59 -5.27
CA GLU A 249 2.53 -1.12 -4.32
C GLU A 249 2.42 -2.12 -3.15
N LEU A 250 2.24 -1.60 -1.94
CA LEU A 250 2.29 -2.35 -0.68
C LEU A 250 1.07 -2.06 0.19
N ASP A 251 0.30 -3.11 0.47
CA ASP A 251 -0.73 -3.14 1.49
C ASP A 251 -0.20 -3.81 2.76
N CYS A 252 -0.28 -3.13 3.91
CA CYS A 252 0.19 -3.65 5.18
C CYS A 252 -0.52 -3.08 6.40
N ASP A 253 -0.42 -3.80 7.51
CA ASP A 253 -0.75 -3.28 8.83
C ASP A 253 0.37 -2.35 9.33
N VAL A 254 0.00 -1.14 9.75
CA VAL A 254 0.93 -0.16 10.34
C VAL A 254 0.59 0.17 11.80
N SER A 255 -0.40 -0.50 12.37
CA SER A 255 -0.89 -0.36 13.74
C SER A 255 0.02 -1.06 14.76
N GLU A 256 1.33 -0.99 14.52
CA GLU A 256 2.39 -1.54 15.34
C GLU A 256 3.14 -0.45 16.10
N LYS A 257 3.48 -0.73 17.37
CA LYS A 257 4.28 0.20 18.20
C LYS A 257 5.67 0.47 17.61
N THR A 258 6.11 -0.37 16.69
CA THR A 258 7.42 -0.34 16.04
C THR A 258 7.35 0.07 14.58
N PHE A 259 6.19 0.54 14.12
CA PHE A 259 6.06 1.39 12.94
C PHE A 259 6.14 2.85 13.37
N SER A 260 7.00 3.65 12.73
CA SER A 260 7.10 5.07 13.04
C SER A 260 7.39 5.89 11.80
N SER A 261 6.38 6.61 11.30
CA SER A 261 6.57 7.63 10.27
C SER A 261 7.53 8.73 10.72
N LYS A 262 7.46 9.13 12.01
CA LYS A 262 8.37 10.12 12.60
C LYS A 262 9.83 9.67 12.58
N SER A 263 10.09 8.41 12.87
CA SER A 263 11.47 7.87 12.90
C SER A 263 11.90 7.31 11.54
N GLY A 264 10.97 7.16 10.60
CA GLY A 264 11.23 6.65 9.26
C GLY A 264 11.58 5.16 9.22
N VAL A 265 11.15 4.36 10.20
CA VAL A 265 11.46 2.92 10.26
C VAL A 265 10.24 2.08 10.66
N ALA A 266 10.22 0.84 10.18
CA ALA A 266 9.27 -0.20 10.59
C ALA A 266 10.02 -1.52 10.79
N VAL A 267 9.99 -2.04 12.03
CA VAL A 267 10.80 -3.20 12.47
C VAL A 267 10.03 -4.09 13.45
N ILE A 268 10.41 -5.35 13.61
CA ILE A 268 9.81 -6.31 14.56
C ILE A 268 10.88 -6.83 15.53
N PRO A 269 11.12 -6.14 16.66
CA PRO A 269 12.11 -6.56 17.65
C PRO A 269 11.82 -7.94 18.23
N ALA A 270 12.87 -8.72 18.48
CA ALA A 270 12.79 -10.03 19.12
C ALA A 270 12.14 -9.95 20.51
N SER A 271 12.44 -8.88 21.26
CA SER A 271 11.85 -8.58 22.56
C SER A 271 11.04 -7.29 22.53
N SER A 272 9.82 -7.33 23.08
CA SER A 272 8.95 -6.14 23.20
C SER A 272 9.53 -5.05 24.12
N THR A 273 10.46 -5.41 25.00
CA THR A 273 11.19 -4.45 25.84
C THR A 273 12.08 -3.51 25.02
N GLU A 274 12.44 -3.90 23.79
CA GLU A 274 13.28 -3.10 22.89
C GLU A 274 12.47 -2.23 21.92
N ASN A 275 11.13 -2.25 21.93
CA ASN A 275 10.30 -1.53 20.97
C ASN A 275 10.68 -0.05 20.79
N LYS A 276 10.91 0.67 21.90
CA LYS A 276 11.31 2.10 21.84
C LYS A 276 12.70 2.28 21.24
N LYS A 277 13.63 1.40 21.60
CA LYS A 277 15.02 1.43 21.14
C LYS A 277 15.10 1.12 19.64
N ALA A 278 14.32 0.16 19.19
CA ALA A 278 14.24 -0.30 17.81
C ALA A 278 13.83 0.79 16.80
N LEU A 279 13.16 1.85 17.26
CA LEU A 279 12.79 2.99 16.42
C LEU A 279 13.98 3.89 16.06
N THR A 280 15.09 3.81 16.79
CA THR A 280 16.26 4.68 16.58
C THR A 280 17.57 3.90 16.41
N GLU A 281 17.60 2.63 16.78
CA GLU A 281 18.79 1.79 16.80
C GLU A 281 18.49 0.38 16.30
N ILE A 282 19.50 -0.27 15.73
CA ILE A 282 19.39 -1.67 15.29
C ILE A 282 19.32 -2.58 16.52
N VAL A 283 18.26 -3.39 16.56
CA VAL A 283 18.06 -4.46 17.53
C VAL A 283 17.95 -5.80 16.81
N GLU A 284 17.99 -6.90 17.56
CA GLU A 284 17.65 -8.20 16.99
C GLU A 284 16.15 -8.24 16.67
N GLU A 285 15.79 -8.73 15.48
CA GLU A 285 14.41 -8.86 15.05
C GLU A 285 13.92 -10.31 15.12
N LYS A 286 12.61 -10.50 15.24
CA LYS A 286 12.00 -11.84 15.24
C LYS A 286 12.24 -12.54 13.91
N THR A 287 12.52 -13.85 13.98
CA THR A 287 12.38 -14.72 12.82
C THR A 287 10.90 -14.98 12.56
N ILE A 288 10.40 -14.54 11.41
CA ILE A 288 8.99 -14.68 11.04
C ILE A 288 8.77 -15.95 10.23
N THR A 289 7.89 -16.82 10.72
CA THR A 289 7.48 -18.06 10.05
C THR A 289 6.10 -17.87 9.39
N PRO A 290 5.75 -18.68 8.35
CA PRO A 290 4.42 -18.65 7.76
C PRO A 290 3.30 -18.90 8.79
N SER A 291 3.51 -19.81 9.74
CA SER A 291 2.53 -20.09 10.80
C SER A 291 2.34 -18.90 11.75
N LEU A 292 3.43 -18.23 12.16
CA LEU A 292 3.32 -17.03 13.00
C LEU A 292 2.52 -15.94 12.27
N ARG A 293 2.86 -15.67 11.01
CA ARG A 293 2.14 -14.71 10.18
C ARG A 293 0.64 -15.05 10.06
N GLN A 294 0.31 -16.31 9.81
CA GLN A 294 -1.09 -16.76 9.72
C GLN A 294 -1.84 -16.53 11.04
N THR A 295 -1.23 -16.90 12.18
CA THR A 295 -1.83 -16.70 13.51
C THR A 295 -2.03 -15.22 13.84
N GLU A 296 -1.09 -14.34 13.49
CA GLU A 296 -1.25 -12.90 13.72
C GLU A 296 -2.38 -12.29 12.90
N PHE A 297 -2.62 -12.78 11.67
CA PHE A 297 -3.77 -12.39 10.87
C PHE A 297 -5.09 -12.90 11.48
N GLU A 298 -5.17 -14.17 11.86
CA GLU A 298 -6.38 -14.78 12.44
C GLU A 298 -6.76 -14.19 13.81
N ASN A 299 -5.77 -13.70 14.56
CA ASN A 299 -5.99 -13.01 15.83
C ASN A 299 -6.29 -11.50 15.67
N PHE A 300 -6.37 -11.00 14.43
CA PHE A 300 -6.56 -9.58 14.12
C PHE A 300 -5.46 -8.65 14.66
N ASN A 301 -4.26 -9.18 14.87
CA ASN A 301 -3.07 -8.36 15.14
C ASN A 301 -2.45 -7.83 13.85
N THR A 302 -2.84 -8.39 12.70
CA THR A 302 -2.46 -7.91 11.36
C THR A 302 -3.72 -7.80 10.51
N THR A 303 -4.11 -6.57 10.20
CA THR A 303 -5.31 -6.26 9.39
C THR A 303 -4.96 -5.40 8.17
N ASP A 304 -5.89 -5.27 7.22
CA ASP A 304 -5.84 -4.27 6.16
C ASP A 304 -6.04 -2.87 6.76
N ASP A 305 -4.95 -2.10 6.86
CA ASP A 305 -4.92 -0.81 7.57
C ASP A 305 -4.35 0.32 6.70
N HIS A 306 -3.23 0.08 5.98
CA HIS A 306 -2.56 1.15 5.25
C HIS A 306 -1.78 0.70 4.02
N LEU A 307 -1.97 1.43 2.92
CA LEU A 307 -1.28 1.19 1.65
C LEU A 307 -0.20 2.25 1.40
N MET A 308 0.94 1.80 0.86
CA MET A 308 2.14 2.58 0.59
C MET A 308 2.84 2.08 -0.69
N HIS A 309 4.00 2.63 -1.02
CA HIS A 309 4.67 2.34 -2.29
C HIS A 309 6.17 2.05 -2.09
N ILE A 310 6.62 0.83 -2.39
CA ILE A 310 8.02 0.41 -2.31
C ILE A 310 8.76 0.87 -3.56
N VAL A 311 9.74 1.75 -3.38
CA VAL A 311 10.53 2.38 -4.47
C VAL A 311 12.00 1.99 -4.46
N GLY A 312 12.44 1.20 -3.47
CA GLY A 312 13.85 0.87 -3.38
C GLY A 312 14.19 -0.15 -2.30
N LEU A 313 15.49 -0.40 -2.20
CA LEU A 313 16.12 -1.28 -1.21
C LEU A 313 17.30 -0.55 -0.58
N VAL A 314 17.39 -0.63 0.74
CA VAL A 314 18.52 -0.14 1.52
C VAL A 314 19.03 -1.23 2.45
N LYS A 315 20.27 -1.10 2.90
CA LYS A 315 20.86 -1.94 3.94
C LYS A 315 21.35 -1.10 5.09
N ASP A 316 21.18 -1.60 6.30
CA ASP A 316 21.89 -1.05 7.45
C ASP A 316 23.36 -1.48 7.46
N GLN A 317 24.13 -0.94 8.40
CA GLN A 317 25.55 -1.24 8.57
C GLN A 317 25.85 -2.67 9.08
N LYS A 318 24.84 -3.45 9.48
CA LYS A 318 24.98 -4.88 9.80
C LYS A 318 24.60 -5.78 8.61
N GLY A 319 24.17 -5.18 7.50
CA GLY A 319 23.77 -5.89 6.28
C GLY A 319 22.31 -6.33 6.27
N ASN A 320 21.51 -5.93 7.27
CA ASN A 320 20.07 -6.21 7.28
C ASN A 320 19.40 -5.42 6.15
N THR A 321 18.44 -6.04 5.47
CA THR A 321 17.78 -5.46 4.30
C THR A 321 16.45 -4.82 4.69
N TYR A 322 16.19 -3.65 4.10
CA TYR A 322 14.96 -2.90 4.29
C TYR A 322 14.42 -2.44 2.92
N PHE A 323 13.09 -2.45 2.79
CA PHE A 323 12.40 -1.81 1.68
C PHE A 323 12.30 -0.30 1.95
N LYS A 324 12.67 0.51 0.95
CA LYS A 324 12.44 1.96 0.97
C LYS A 324 10.99 2.20 0.53
N VAL A 325 10.14 2.59 1.48
CA VAL A 325 8.69 2.70 1.30
C VAL A 325 8.28 4.17 1.33
N LYS A 326 7.75 4.68 0.23
CA LYS A 326 7.14 6.00 0.11
C LYS A 326 5.76 5.99 0.76
N ASN A 327 5.52 6.94 1.67
CA ASN A 327 4.24 7.12 2.34
C ASN A 327 3.49 8.34 1.76
N SER A 328 2.21 8.50 2.11
CA SER A 328 1.30 9.55 1.66
C SER A 328 0.88 10.51 2.79
N TRP A 329 1.76 10.73 3.77
CA TRP A 329 1.52 11.63 4.92
C TRP A 329 2.37 12.90 4.89
N GLY A 330 2.88 13.26 3.70
CA GLY A 330 3.70 14.43 3.46
C GLY A 330 5.20 14.24 3.77
N LYS A 331 6.01 15.10 3.16
CA LYS A 331 7.49 15.05 3.21
C LYS A 331 8.12 15.38 4.57
N ASN A 332 7.36 15.94 5.51
CA ASN A 332 7.87 16.39 6.81
C ASN A 332 7.93 15.26 7.86
N GLN A 333 7.84 14.01 7.43
CA GLN A 333 7.93 12.82 8.28
C GLN A 333 9.28 12.12 8.09
N GLY A 334 9.85 11.55 9.16
CA GLY A 334 10.95 10.59 9.11
C GLY A 334 12.01 10.87 8.06
N ASN A 335 12.22 9.91 7.16
CA ASN A 335 13.18 10.02 6.05
C ASN A 335 12.56 10.79 4.88
N GLN A 336 12.14 12.04 5.08
CA GLN A 336 11.52 12.89 4.06
C GLN A 336 10.22 12.33 3.44
N GLY A 337 9.40 11.66 4.25
CA GLY A 337 8.17 11.00 3.82
C GLY A 337 8.32 9.50 3.52
N TYR A 338 9.53 8.97 3.63
CA TYR A 338 9.80 7.54 3.46
C TYR A 338 9.95 6.82 4.80
N VAL A 339 9.60 5.54 4.80
CA VAL A 339 9.79 4.57 5.88
C VAL A 339 10.68 3.45 5.37
N TYR A 340 11.69 3.06 6.14
CA TYR A 340 12.53 1.92 5.82
C TYR A 340 12.02 0.72 6.62
N MET A 341 11.39 -0.20 5.89
CA MET A 341 10.69 -1.36 6.44
C MET A 341 11.58 -2.58 6.38
N SER A 342 11.87 -3.20 7.52
CA SER A 342 12.69 -4.41 7.57
C SER A 342 11.99 -5.58 6.90
N VAL A 343 12.77 -6.54 6.40
CA VAL A 343 12.21 -7.80 5.87
C VAL A 343 11.37 -8.55 6.92
N PRO A 344 11.75 -8.65 8.22
CA PRO A 344 10.86 -9.20 9.24
C PRO A 344 9.52 -8.46 9.37
N TYR A 345 9.51 -7.12 9.33
CA TYR A 345 8.27 -6.35 9.36
C TYR A 345 7.40 -6.64 8.14
N PHE A 346 7.96 -6.59 6.93
CA PHE A 346 7.27 -6.94 5.70
C PHE A 346 6.68 -8.36 5.78
N LYS A 347 7.48 -9.34 6.19
CA LYS A 347 7.03 -10.73 6.34
C LYS A 347 5.85 -10.87 7.29
N LEU A 348 5.81 -10.10 8.38
CA LEU A 348 4.74 -10.22 9.37
C LEU A 348 3.49 -9.43 8.98
N LYS A 349 3.66 -8.20 8.47
CA LYS A 349 2.61 -7.18 8.42
C LYS A 349 2.08 -6.84 7.03
N THR A 350 2.78 -7.19 5.95
CA THR A 350 2.23 -7.05 4.60
C THR A 350 0.96 -7.88 4.47
N ILE A 351 -0.10 -7.36 3.87
CA ILE A 351 -1.27 -8.13 3.45
C ILE A 351 -1.09 -8.56 1.99
N SER A 352 -0.70 -7.64 1.13
CA SER A 352 -0.46 -7.92 -0.29
C SER A 352 0.51 -6.93 -0.93
N VAL A 353 0.96 -7.27 -2.13
CA VAL A 353 1.70 -6.37 -3.01
C VAL A 353 1.09 -6.38 -4.40
N LEU A 354 1.06 -5.23 -5.06
CA LEU A 354 0.68 -5.10 -6.47
C LEU A 354 1.88 -4.65 -7.31
N LEU A 355 2.11 -5.34 -8.43
CA LEU A 355 3.24 -5.08 -9.33
C LEU A 355 2.93 -5.47 -10.77
N HIS A 356 3.73 -4.93 -11.70
CA HIS A 356 3.68 -5.31 -13.11
C HIS A 356 4.16 -6.75 -13.32
N LYS A 357 3.48 -7.52 -14.19
CA LYS A 357 3.77 -8.94 -14.47
C LYS A 357 5.22 -9.20 -14.87
N ASP A 358 5.85 -8.27 -15.58
CA ASP A 358 7.27 -8.39 -15.99
C ASP A 358 8.29 -8.18 -14.85
N GLY A 359 7.86 -7.63 -13.71
CA GLY A 359 8.67 -7.66 -12.48
C GLY A 359 8.86 -9.08 -11.96
N ILE A 360 7.91 -9.98 -12.24
CA ILE A 360 7.88 -11.36 -11.75
C ILE A 360 8.85 -12.24 -12.57
N SER A 361 9.65 -13.07 -11.90
CA SER A 361 10.55 -14.00 -12.60
C SER A 361 9.76 -15.01 -13.47
N PRO A 362 10.32 -15.44 -14.62
CA PRO A 362 9.66 -16.44 -15.48
C PRO A 362 9.30 -17.72 -14.73
N LYS A 363 10.15 -18.15 -13.79
CA LYS A 363 9.89 -19.32 -12.94
C LYS A 363 8.63 -19.16 -12.11
N LEU A 364 8.41 -17.99 -11.49
CA LEU A 364 7.23 -17.74 -10.68
C LEU A 364 5.99 -17.48 -11.54
N LYS A 365 6.11 -16.76 -12.67
CA LYS A 365 5.01 -16.61 -13.65
C LYS A 365 4.46 -17.97 -14.09
N ASN A 366 5.34 -18.91 -14.43
CA ASN A 366 4.95 -20.26 -14.83
C ASN A 366 4.22 -21.02 -13.71
N LYS A 367 4.65 -20.88 -12.45
CA LYS A 367 3.94 -21.49 -11.30
C LYS A 367 2.55 -20.90 -11.09
N LEU A 368 2.39 -19.61 -11.33
CA LEU A 368 1.14 -18.86 -11.13
C LEU A 368 0.23 -18.86 -12.36
N HIS A 369 0.65 -19.48 -13.47
CA HIS A 369 -0.06 -19.44 -14.75
C HIS A 369 -0.34 -18.00 -15.24
N ILE A 370 0.59 -17.09 -14.97
CA ILE A 370 0.53 -15.69 -15.44
C ILE A 370 1.17 -15.65 -16.84
N ASN A 371 0.36 -15.27 -17.84
CA ASN A 371 0.82 -15.03 -19.21
C ASN A 371 1.64 -13.76 -19.33
#